data_AF-A0A953ANW1-F1
#
_entry.id   AF-A0A953ANW1-F1
#
_cell.length_a   1.000
_cell.length_b   1.000
_cell.length_c   1.000
_cell.angle_alpha   90.00
_cell.angle_beta   90.00
_cell.angle_gamma   90.00
#
_symmetry.space_group_name_H-M   'P 1'
#
loop_
_entity.id
_entity.type
_entity.pdbx_description
1 polymer ?
#
loop_
_entity_poly.entity_id
_entity_poly.type
_entity_poly.pdbx_seq_one_letter_code
_entity_poly.pdbx_strand_id
1 'polypeptide(L)' 'MKPRIKVITVGVDDLEKSLAFYRDGLGLPTQGIIGTEFEDGAVAFFNLNDDLILALYPRAALAKDAKIPVSPPSP' A
#
# COMPACT_ATOMS: atom_id res chain seq x y z
N MET A 1 5.16 25.77 -10.99
CA MET A 1 4.99 24.36 -10.52
C MET A 1 3.70 23.80 -11.11
N LYS A 2 3.68 22.52 -11.50
CA LYS A 2 2.46 21.80 -11.91
C LYS A 2 2.22 20.64 -10.92
N PRO A 3 1.14 20.64 -10.12
CA PRO A 3 0.89 19.57 -9.15
C PRO A 3 0.64 18.23 -9.86
N ARG A 4 1.18 17.14 -9.31
CA ARG A 4 0.98 15.76 -9.78
C ARG A 4 0.83 14.83 -8.59
N ILE A 5 -0.04 13.82 -8.72
CA ILE A 5 -0.10 12.71 -7.76
C ILE A 5 1.05 11.76 -8.08
N LYS A 6 1.89 11.47 -7.09
CA LYS A 6 3.04 10.55 -7.22
C LYS A 6 2.89 9.27 -6.41
N VAL A 7 2.07 9.27 -5.37
CA VAL A 7 1.84 8.10 -4.53
C VAL A 7 0.35 7.94 -4.30
N ILE A 8 -0.15 6.73 -4.49
CA ILE A 8 -1.49 6.32 -4.10
C ILE A 8 -1.32 5.18 -3.10
N THR A 9 -1.85 5.34 -1.89
CA THR A 9 -1.80 4.31 -0.85
C THR A 9 -3.18 3.68 -0.70
N VAL A 10 -3.23 2.35 -0.72
CA VAL A 10 -4.46 1.56 -0.52
C VAL A 10 -4.36 0.78 0.79
N GLY A 11 -5.34 0.99 1.67
CA GLY A 11 -5.49 0.25 2.91
C GLY A 11 -6.02 -1.17 2.67
N VAL A 12 -5.23 -2.18 3.01
CA VAL A 12 -5.57 -3.60 2.79
C VAL A 12 -5.70 -4.37 4.11
N ASP A 13 -6.59 -5.36 4.15
CA ASP A 13 -6.77 -6.20 5.35
C ASP A 13 -5.65 -7.26 5.50
N ASP A 14 -5.15 -7.75 4.37
CA ASP A 14 -4.09 -8.74 4.30
C ASP A 14 -3.03 -8.28 3.30
N LEU A 15 -1.86 -7.89 3.82
CA LEU A 15 -0.78 -7.32 3.04
C LEU A 15 -0.11 -8.36 2.14
N GLU A 16 0.06 -9.59 2.61
CA GLU A 16 0.71 -10.67 1.85
C GLU A 16 -0.17 -11.14 0.70
N LYS A 17 -1.47 -11.35 0.96
CA LYS A 17 -2.45 -11.71 -0.06
C LYS A 17 -2.56 -10.62 -1.12
N SER A 18 -2.56 -9.34 -0.71
CA SER A 18 -2.60 -8.22 -1.64
C SER A 18 -1.31 -8.11 -2.44
N LEU A 19 -0.15 -8.30 -1.81
CA LEU A 19 1.14 -8.36 -2.51
C LEU A 19 1.11 -9.42 -3.61
N ALA A 20 0.67 -10.64 -3.29
CA ALA A 20 0.58 -11.73 -4.27
C ALA A 20 -0.37 -11.37 -5.44
N PHE A 21 -1.51 -10.74 -5.15
CA PHE A 21 -2.43 -10.28 -6.20
C PHE A 21 -1.76 -9.30 -7.19
N TYR A 22 -1.12 -8.24 -6.69
CA TYR A 22 -0.52 -7.22 -7.55
C TYR A 22 0.79 -7.69 -8.20
N ARG A 23 1.63 -8.44 -7.49
CA ARG A 23 2.93 -8.94 -7.98
C ARG A 23 2.75 -10.14 -8.92
N ASP A 24 2.08 -11.19 -8.46
CA ASP A 24 2.00 -12.46 -9.18
C ASP A 24 0.81 -12.50 -10.14
N GLY A 25 -0.31 -11.87 -9.74
CA GLY A 25 -1.51 -11.78 -10.57
C GLY A 25 -1.39 -10.75 -11.69
N LEU A 26 -0.92 -9.55 -11.38
CA LEU A 26 -0.80 -8.45 -12.35
C LEU A 26 0.61 -8.24 -12.91
N GLY A 27 1.63 -8.91 -12.36
CA GLY A 27 3.01 -8.79 -12.83
C GLY A 27 3.68 -7.45 -12.47
N LEU A 28 3.16 -6.71 -11.48
CA LEU A 28 3.70 -5.40 -11.13
C LEU A 28 5.04 -5.52 -10.39
N PRO A 29 6.06 -4.71 -10.74
CA PRO A 29 7.38 -4.79 -10.12
C PRO A 29 7.35 -4.22 -8.70
N THR A 30 7.96 -4.96 -7.77
CA THR A 30 8.04 -4.59 -6.35
C THR A 30 9.28 -5.20 -5.69
N GLN A 31 9.76 -4.57 -4.61
CA GLN A 31 10.79 -5.14 -3.73
C GLN A 31 10.19 -6.05 -2.64
N GLY A 32 8.85 -6.21 -2.61
CA GLY A 32 8.14 -6.95 -1.58
C GLY A 32 7.73 -6.06 -0.40
N ILE A 33 7.44 -6.70 0.73
CA ILE A 33 7.09 -6.01 1.98
C ILE A 33 8.39 -5.57 2.67
N ILE A 34 8.42 -4.32 3.09
CA ILE A 34 9.51 -3.70 3.85
C ILE A 34 8.96 -3.04 5.13
N GLY A 35 9.82 -2.69 6.07
CA GLY A 35 9.44 -1.97 7.29
C GLY A 35 8.77 -2.84 8.36
N THR A 36 8.86 -4.16 8.23
CA THR A 36 8.30 -5.13 9.21
C THR A 36 8.97 -5.06 10.58
N GLU A 37 10.16 -4.46 10.66
CA GLU A 37 10.90 -4.23 11.91
C GLU A 37 10.31 -3.12 12.77
N PHE A 38 9.40 -2.30 12.23
CA PHE A 38 8.74 -1.21 12.95
C PHE A 38 7.28 -1.56 13.24
N GLU A 39 6.79 -1.13 14.42
CA GLU A 39 5.37 -1.23 14.74
C GLU A 39 4.56 -0.45 13.70
N ASP A 40 3.58 -1.10 13.09
CA ASP A 40 2.77 -0.54 11.99
C ASP A 40 3.61 -0.04 10.78
N GLY A 41 4.84 -0.52 10.59
CA GLY A 41 5.71 -0.06 9.50
C GLY A 41 5.64 -0.87 8.21
N ALA A 42 4.96 -2.02 8.21
CA ALA A 42 4.94 -2.95 7.09
C ALA A 42 4.20 -2.36 5.87
N VAL A 43 4.88 -2.26 4.73
CA VAL A 43 4.34 -1.66 3.50
C VAL A 43 4.93 -2.35 2.26
N ALA A 44 4.18 -2.43 1.17
CA ALA A 44 4.68 -2.85 -0.13
C ALA A 44 4.54 -1.73 -1.16
N PHE A 45 5.61 -1.42 -1.88
CA PHE A 45 5.62 -0.40 -2.93
C PHE A 45 5.74 -1.03 -4.32
N PHE A 46 4.98 -0.48 -5.27
CA PHE A 46 5.03 -0.84 -6.69
C PHE A 46 5.34 0.39 -7.51
N ASN A 47 6.42 0.32 -8.30
CA ASN A 47 6.78 1.39 -9.23
C ASN A 47 6.02 1.18 -10.54
N LEU A 48 5.15 2.12 -10.87
CA LEU A 48 4.36 2.14 -12.09
C LEU A 48 4.95 3.14 -13.10
N ASN A 49 4.24 3.33 -14.22
CA ASN A 49 4.64 4.28 -15.24
C ASN A 49 4.68 5.73 -14.71
N ASP A 50 5.53 6.57 -15.31
CA ASP A 50 5.68 7.99 -14.97
C ASP A 50 6.02 8.30 -13.49
N ASP A 51 6.78 7.40 -12.86
CA ASP A 51 7.14 7.37 -11.44
C ASP A 51 5.93 7.46 -10.50
N LEU A 52 4.77 6.97 -10.92
CA LEU A 52 3.65 6.75 -10.01
C LEU A 52 3.97 5.54 -9.12
N ILE A 53 3.75 5.69 -7.82
CA ILE A 53 3.93 4.62 -6.84
C ILE A 53 2.55 4.20 -6.33
N LEU A 54 2.26 2.91 -6.40
CA LEU A 54 1.18 2.30 -5.63
C LEU A 54 1.77 1.71 -4.35
N ALA A 55 1.21 2.08 -3.19
CA ALA A 55 1.60 1.55 -1.89
C ALA A 55 0.45 0.73 -1.29
N LEU A 56 0.76 -0.46 -0.79
CA LEU A 56 -0.16 -1.27 0.00
C LEU A 56 0.25 -1.18 1.46
N TYR A 57 -0.71 -0.82 2.31
CA TYR A 57 -0.47 -0.57 3.73
C TYR A 57 -1.60 -1.20 4.55
N PRO A 58 -1.33 -1.88 5.69
CA PRO A 58 -2.39 -2.47 6.49
C PRO A 58 -3.45 -1.43 6.87
N ARG A 59 -4.73 -1.76 6.66
CA ARG A 59 -5.84 -0.81 6.85
C ARG A 59 -5.88 -0.26 8.28
N ALA A 60 -5.62 -1.10 9.27
CA ALA A 60 -5.58 -0.68 10.67
C ALA A 60 -4.48 0.36 10.93
N ALA A 61 -3.28 0.13 10.40
CA ALA A 61 -2.15 1.07 10.48
C ALA A 61 -2.45 2.38 9.74
N LEU A 62 -3.00 2.30 8.52
CA LEU A 62 -3.40 3.49 7.76
C LEU A 62 -4.47 4.33 8.48
N ALA A 63 -5.46 3.69 9.10
CA ALA A 63 -6.49 4.38 9.87
C ALA A 63 -5.90 5.05 11.13
N LYS A 64 -4.98 4.37 11.83
CA LYS A 64 -4.22 4.92 12.97
C LYS A 64 -3.46 6.18 12.55
N ASP A 65 -2.72 6.13 11.44
CA ASP A 65 -1.97 7.29 10.90
C ASP A 65 -2.86 8.44 10.50
N ALA A 66 -4.00 8.14 9.87
CA ALA A 66 -5.00 9.14 9.47
C ALA A 66 -5.84 9.67 10.65
N LYS A 67 -5.67 9.10 11.87
CA LYS A 67 -6.43 9.45 13.08
C LYS A 67 -7.94 9.30 12.92
N ILE A 68 -8.36 8.25 12.22
CA ILE A 68 -9.76 7.88 12.03
C ILE A 68 -10.04 6.47 12.55
N PRO A 69 -11.28 6.13 12.90
CA PRO A 69 -11.65 4.75 13.21
C PRO A 69 -11.39 3.84 12.00
N VAL A 70 -11.01 2.58 12.26
CA VAL A 70 -10.92 1.56 11.22
C VAL A 70 -12.32 1.32 10.66
N SER A 71 -12.48 1.48 9.34
CA SER A 71 -13.73 1.18 8.63
C SER A 71 -13.67 -0.22 7.99
N PRO A 72 -14.82 -0.86 7.75
CA PRO A 72 -14.88 -2.08 6.94
C PRO A 72 -14.42 -1.81 5.50
N PRO A 73 -14.11 -2.86 4.72
CA PRO A 73 -13.82 -2.73 3.30
C PRO A 73 -15.01 -2.10 2.58
N SER A 74 -14.73 -1.34 1.53
CA SER A 74 -15.77 -0.89 0.60
C SER A 74 -16.47 -2.11 -0.05
N PRO A 75 -17.79 -2.06 -0.29
CA PRO A 75 -18.54 -3.13 -0.96
C PRO A 75 -18.06 -3.45 -2.37
#